data_AF-A0AAP8E3M0-F1
#
_entry.id   AF-A0AAP8E3M0-F1
#
_cell.length_a   1.000
_cell.length_b   1.000
_cell.length_c   1.000
_cell.angle_alpha   90.00
_cell.angle_beta   90.00
_cell.angle_gamma   90.00
#
_symmetry.space_group_name_H-M   'P 1'
#
loop_
_entity.id
_entity.type
_entity.pdbx_description
1 polymer ?
#
loop_
_entity_poly.entity_id
_entity_poly.type
_entity_poly.pdbx_seq_one_letter_code
_entity_poly.pdbx_strand_id
1 'polypeptide(L)'
;MENFIQEIDELVLCERREEVGELSFKVDNYKVHADDSLLKALQNLKHYMKNFAYYSVSTRVYLWETTEFIQNWCNNRRKKLN
;
A
#
# COMPACT_ATOMS: atom_id res chain seq x y z
N MET A 1 -9.30 5.00 3.66
CA MET A 1 -8.55 3.80 3.24
C MET A 1 -8.67 3.59 1.74
N GLU A 2 -9.89 3.62 1.18
CA GLU A 2 -10.12 3.52 -0.27
C GLU A 2 -9.41 4.60 -1.09
N ASN A 3 -9.54 5.88 -0.71
CA ASN A 3 -8.85 6.96 -1.43
C ASN A 3 -7.32 6.78 -1.45
N PHE A 4 -6.73 6.28 -0.35
CA PHE A 4 -5.29 6.06 -0.27
C PHE A 4 -4.82 4.89 -1.12
N ILE A 5 -5.61 3.81 -1.16
CA ILE A 5 -5.32 2.66 -2.02
C ILE A 5 -5.41 3.08 -3.49
N GLN A 6 -6.45 3.83 -3.86
CA GLN A 6 -6.61 4.32 -5.23
C GLN A 6 -5.48 5.28 -5.63
N GLU A 7 -5.06 6.18 -4.73
CA GLU A 7 -3.87 7.03 -4.93
C GLU A 7 -2.62 6.17 -5.19
N ILE A 8 -2.41 5.07 -4.46
CA ILE A 8 -1.28 4.17 -4.70
C ILE A 8 -1.37 3.50 -6.08
N ASP A 9 -2.52 2.94 -6.44
CA ASP A 9 -2.70 2.25 -7.71
C ASP A 9 -2.41 3.17 -8.91
N GLU A 10 -2.92 4.40 -8.86
CA GLU A 10 -2.69 5.41 -9.90
C GLU A 10 -1.20 5.78 -10.02
N LEU A 11 -0.51 5.96 -8.89
CA LEU A 11 0.92 6.29 -8.90
C LEU A 11 1.82 5.13 -9.33
N VAL A 12 1.46 3.90 -8.97
CA VAL A 12 2.19 2.69 -9.38
C VAL A 12 2.03 2.47 -10.88
N LEU A 13 0.83 2.67 -11.43
CA LEU A 13 0.58 2.62 -12.87
C LEU A 13 1.32 3.71 -13.65
N CYS A 14 1.44 4.91 -13.08
CA CYS A 14 2.10 6.06 -13.72
C CYS A 14 3.61 6.16 -13.41
N GLU A 15 4.18 5.23 -12.64
CA GLU A 15 5.59 5.17 -12.20
C GLU A 15 6.17 6.48 -11.61
N ARG A 16 5.35 7.32 -10.97
CA ARG A 16 5.79 8.64 -10.46
C ARG A 16 6.57 8.53 -9.15
N ARG A 17 7.88 8.32 -9.26
CA ARG A 17 8.79 7.94 -8.16
C ARG A 17 8.75 8.85 -6.93
N GLU A 18 8.74 10.17 -7.13
CA GLU A 18 8.77 11.14 -6.03
C GLU A 18 7.45 11.13 -5.25
N GLU A 19 6.33 11.06 -5.97
CA GLU A 19 4.98 11.00 -5.39
C GLU A 19 4.75 9.68 -4.60
N VAL A 20 5.30 8.55 -5.07
CA VAL A 20 5.25 7.26 -4.35
C VAL A 20 5.98 7.34 -3.01
N GLY A 21 7.12 8.04 -2.96
CA GLY A 21 7.87 8.27 -1.72
C GLY A 21 7.06 9.07 -0.70
N GLU A 22 6.37 10.13 -1.13
CA GLU A 22 5.52 10.96 -0.26
C GLU A 22 4.31 10.19 0.29
N LEU A 23 3.65 9.38 -0.52
CA LEU A 23 2.54 8.55 -0.06
C LEU A 23 2.96 7.54 1.03
N SER A 24 4.24 7.13 1.07
CA SER A 24 4.74 6.23 2.11
C SER A 24 4.56 6.78 3.53
N PHE A 25 4.55 8.10 3.70
CA PHE A 25 4.30 8.75 5.00
C PHE A 25 2.83 8.63 5.41
N LYS A 26 1.89 8.65 4.46
CA LYS A 26 0.45 8.50 4.75
C LYS A 26 0.10 7.09 5.26
N VAL A 27 0.94 6.08 5.01
CA VAL A 27 0.76 4.71 5.53
C VAL A 27 0.63 4.67 7.05
N ASP A 28 1.38 5.52 7.77
CA ASP A 28 1.37 5.52 9.24
C ASP A 28 0.00 5.86 9.82
N ASN A 29 -0.80 6.68 9.13
CA ASN A 29 -2.16 7.05 9.53
C ASN A 29 -3.13 5.86 9.53
N TYR A 30 -2.80 4.77 8.83
CA TYR A 30 -3.67 3.60 8.71
C TYR A 30 -3.32 2.48 9.70
N LYS A 31 -2.16 2.57 10.35
CA LYS A 31 -1.69 1.55 11.31
C LYS A 31 -2.60 1.44 12.54
N VAL A 32 -3.22 2.55 12.95
CA VAL A 32 -4.09 2.62 14.13
C VAL A 32 -5.38 1.80 14.00
N HIS A 33 -5.73 1.39 12.78
CA HIS A 33 -6.95 0.63 12.47
C HIS A 33 -6.64 -0.82 12.04
N ALA A 34 -5.38 -1.22 12.07
CA ALA A 34 -4.90 -2.49 11.54
C ALA A 34 -4.87 -3.58 12.60
N ASP A 35 -5.21 -4.81 12.20
CA ASP A 35 -4.76 -6.00 12.93
C ASP A 35 -3.29 -6.31 12.59
N ASP A 36 -2.68 -7.28 13.28
CA ASP A 36 -1.25 -7.60 13.13
C ASP A 36 -0.87 -7.98 11.69
N SER A 37 -1.75 -8.67 10.97
CA SER A 37 -1.53 -9.06 9.58
C SER A 37 -1.52 -7.85 8.65
N LEU A 38 -2.50 -6.95 8.81
CA LEU A 38 -2.56 -5.70 8.06
C LEU A 38 -1.40 -4.76 8.43
N LEU A 39 -1.02 -4.72 9.70
CA LEU A 39 0.09 -3.87 10.17
C LEU A 39 1.39 -4.26 9.48
N LYS A 40 1.67 -5.57 9.35
CA LYS A 40 2.83 -6.08 8.61
C LYS A 40 2.77 -5.73 7.13
N ALA A 41 1.60 -5.88 6.50
CA ALA A 41 1.42 -5.50 5.09
C ALA A 41 1.64 -4.00 4.87
N LEU A 42 1.11 -3.14 5.75
CA LEU A 42 1.32 -1.69 5.70
C LEU A 42 2.80 -1.33 5.89
N GLN A 43 3.51 -2.00 6.79
CA GLN A 43 4.96 -1.78 6.96
C GLN A 43 5.76 -2.16 5.71
N ASN A 44 5.42 -3.29 5.09
CA ASN A 44 6.02 -3.72 3.82
C ASN A 44 5.73 -2.72 2.70
N LEU A 45 4.47 -2.28 2.59
CA LEU A 45 4.05 -1.27 1.61
C LEU A 45 4.88 0.02 1.76
N LYS A 46 4.99 0.54 2.99
CA LYS A 46 5.82 1.72 3.28
C LYS A 46 7.28 1.52 2.88
N HIS A 47 7.86 0.35 3.17
CA HIS A 47 9.23 0.03 2.80
C HIS A 47 9.41 -0.01 1.27
N TYR A 48 8.47 -0.63 0.56
CA TYR A 48 8.53 -0.74 -0.90
C TYR A 48 8.40 0.62 -1.57
N MET A 49 7.46 1.46 -1.11
CA MET A 49 7.23 2.80 -1.64
C MET A 49 8.44 3.72 -1.43
N LYS A 50 9.04 3.72 -0.23
CA LYS A 50 10.22 4.54 0.08
C LYS A 50 11.42 4.25 -0.82
N ASN A 51 11.57 2.99 -1.24
CA ASN A 51 12.72 2.55 -2.03
C ASN A 51 12.36 2.26 -3.49
N PHE A 52 11.18 2.69 -3.96
CA PHE A 52 10.65 2.39 -5.29
C PHE A 52 11.64 2.68 -6.43
N ALA A 53 12.35 3.82 -6.33
CA ALA A 53 13.34 4.24 -7.32
C ALA A 53 14.55 3.29 -7.43
N TYR A 54 14.82 2.50 -6.39
CA TYR A 54 15.96 1.59 -6.29
C TYR A 54 15.59 0.13 -6.60
N TYR A 55 14.30 -0.18 -6.71
CA TYR A 55 13.84 -1.54 -6.98
C TYR A 55 13.72 -1.84 -8.46
N SER A 56 14.18 -3.04 -8.81
CA SER A 56 13.94 -3.66 -10.12
C SER A 56 12.44 -3.89 -10.33
N VAL A 57 12.06 -4.10 -11.59
CA VAL A 57 10.68 -4.47 -11.97
C VAL A 57 10.20 -5.70 -11.19
N SER A 58 11.07 -6.71 -10.99
CA SER A 58 10.73 -7.91 -10.22
C SER A 58 10.40 -7.60 -8.75
N THR A 59 11.13 -6.68 -8.10
CA THR A 59 10.83 -6.29 -6.73
C THR A 59 9.59 -5.40 -6.63
N ARG A 60 9.24 -4.68 -7.72
CA ARG A 60 7.98 -3.92 -7.79
C ARG A 60 6.75 -4.82 -7.84
N VAL A 61 6.86 -6.09 -8.25
CA VAL A 61 5.74 -7.06 -8.14
C VAL A 61 5.28 -7.21 -6.69
N TYR A 62 6.20 -7.22 -5.72
CA TYR A 62 5.84 -7.29 -4.31
C TYR A 62 5.08 -6.06 -3.81
N LEU A 63 5.30 -4.89 -4.42
CA LEU A 63 4.50 -3.70 -4.14
C LEU A 63 3.04 -3.92 -4.55
N TRP A 64 2.82 -4.46 -5.76
CA TRP A 64 1.49 -4.82 -6.27
C TRP A 64 0.79 -5.86 -5.39
N GLU A 65 1.47 -6.97 -5.08
CA GLU A 65 0.91 -8.02 -4.21
C GLU A 65 0.55 -7.48 -2.82
N THR A 66 1.37 -6.59 -2.27
CA THR A 66 1.09 -5.96 -0.98
C THR A 66 -0.14 -5.05 -1.05
N THR A 67 -0.29 -4.26 -2.12
CA THR A 67 -1.46 -3.42 -2.34
C THR A 67 -2.74 -4.24 -2.51
N GLU A 68 -2.69 -5.34 -3.29
CA GLU A 68 -3.81 -6.26 -3.48
C GLU A 68 -4.25 -6.93 -2.17
N PHE A 69 -3.29 -7.36 -1.34
CA PHE A 69 -3.61 -7.89 -0.01
C PHE A 69 -4.37 -6.86 0.84
N ILE A 70 -3.91 -5.62 0.86
CA ILE A 70 -4.53 -4.53 1.64
C ILE A 70 -5.94 -4.25 1.12
N GLN A 71 -6.15 -4.19 -0.20
CA GLN A 71 -7.47 -4.07 -0.83
C GLN A 71 -8.44 -5.17 -0.39
N ASN A 72 -7.99 -6.42 -0.46
CA ASN A 72 -8.79 -7.57 -0.05
C ASN A 72 -9.17 -7.52 1.44
N TRP A 73 -8.23 -7.12 2.30
CA TRP A 73 -8.52 -6.91 3.71
C TRP A 73 -9.60 -5.85 3.93
N CYS A 74 -9.51 -4.71 3.24
CA CYS A 74 -10.50 -3.63 3.32
C CYS A 74 -11.90 -4.09 2.90
N ASN A 75 -11.97 -4.78 1.75
CA ASN A 75 -13.22 -5.32 1.21
C ASN A 75 -13.86 -6.34 2.16
N ASN A 76 -13.06 -7.21 2.76
CA ASN A 76 -13.54 -8.19 3.73
C ASN A 76 -14.03 -7.53 5.03
N ARG A 77 -13.37 -6.47 5.51
CA ARG A 77 -13.84 -5.68 6.64
C ARG A 77 -15.18 -5.01 6.35
N ARG A 78 -15.36 -4.41 5.17
CA ARG A 78 -16.64 -3.81 4.77
C ARG A 78 -17.76 -4.84 4.76
N LYS A 79 -17.53 -6.03 4.19
CA LYS A 79 -18.54 -7.11 4.16
C LYS A 79 -18.97 -7.59 5.55
N LYS A 80 -18.09 -7.51 6.56
CA LYS A 80 -18.39 -7.90 7.95
C LYS A 80 -19.16 -6.83 8.74
N LEU A 81 -19.19 -5.60 8.26
CA LEU A 81 -19.87 -4.47 8.90
C LEU A 81 -21.27 -4.22 8.32
N ASN A 82 -21.58 -4.81 7.16
CA ASN A 82 -22.92 -4.88 6.57
C ASN A 82 -23.64 -6.16 7.03
#